data_AF-A0A927Q6S1-F1
#
_entry.id   AF-A0A927Q6S1-F1
#
_cell.length_a   1.000
_cell.length_b   1.000
_cell.length_c   1.000
_cell.angle_alpha   90.00
_cell.angle_beta   90.00
_cell.angle_gamma   90.00
#
_symmetry.space_group_name_H-M   'P 1'
#
loop_
_entity.id
_entity.type
_entity.pdbx_description
1 polymer ?
#
loop_
_entity_poly.entity_id
_entity_poly.type
_entity_poly.pdbx_seq_one_letter_code
_entity_poly.pdbx_strand_id
1 'polypeptide(L)'
;MSETLTQRVGRLIAGSFHSLVDAVENAAPESVMAQAVREIDTAIADVRSDLGTVEAQRHLTAKRLTEESGRHETLGEQAAFAVEQGREDLAHAALGRQIDIEAQLPVLESRLAALAEDRTRLEGYITALQAKRREMNEALEDYRRAMEQRASSTATSTGSSRPGESVHDRADRAGAAFDRIFQRQTGLSGTRGAHADAAQLAELETLSRDNRVAERLAQLKAGKR
;
A
#
# COMPACT_ATOMS: atom_id res chain seq x y z
N MET A 1 9.00 9.26 14.28
CA MET A 1 8.02 8.42 13.56
C MET A 1 8.58 8.21 12.17
N SER A 2 8.69 6.98 11.70
CA SER A 2 9.17 6.69 10.34
C SER A 2 8.14 7.18 9.32
N GLU A 3 8.58 8.02 8.39
CA GLU A 3 7.77 8.48 7.23
C GLU A 3 7.23 7.25 6.47
N THR A 4 5.93 7.23 6.13
CA THR A 4 5.38 6.13 5.32
C THR A 4 5.82 6.27 3.87
N LEU A 5 5.91 5.14 3.13
CA LEU A 5 6.31 5.18 1.72
C LEU A 5 5.46 6.15 0.90
N THR A 6 4.14 6.14 1.12
CA THR A 6 3.20 7.06 0.46
C THR A 6 3.47 8.53 0.77
N GLN A 7 3.78 8.86 2.04
CA GLN A 7 4.14 10.23 2.43
C GLN A 7 5.44 10.66 1.76
N ARG A 8 6.43 9.77 1.73
CA ARG A 8 7.72 10.02 1.08
C ARG A 8 7.59 10.23 -0.42
N VAL A 9 6.84 9.35 -1.11
CA VAL A 9 6.56 9.48 -2.55
C VAL A 9 5.78 10.77 -2.83
N GLY A 10 4.78 11.09 -2.01
CA GLY A 10 4.02 12.33 -2.13
C GLY A 10 4.90 13.58 -2.00
N ARG A 11 5.81 13.59 -1.01
CA ARG A 11 6.80 14.68 -0.83
C ARG A 11 7.73 14.81 -2.03
N LEU A 12 8.23 13.70 -2.57
CA LEU A 12 9.15 13.70 -3.71
C LEU A 12 8.49 14.17 -5.01
N ILE A 13 7.23 13.81 -5.24
CA ILE A 13 6.46 14.25 -6.40
C ILE A 13 6.07 15.74 -6.26
N ALA A 14 5.61 16.15 -5.07
CA ALA A 14 5.15 17.52 -4.81
C ALA A 14 6.29 18.53 -4.64
N GLY A 15 7.50 18.09 -4.29
CA GLY A 15 8.66 18.94 -4.11
C GLY A 15 9.06 19.66 -5.41
N SER A 16 9.08 21.00 -5.37
CA SER A 16 9.64 21.80 -6.46
C SER A 16 11.16 21.89 -6.32
N PHE A 17 11.87 21.59 -7.40
CA PHE A 17 13.32 21.64 -7.44
C PHE A 17 13.87 23.05 -7.18
N HIS A 18 13.14 24.09 -7.63
CA HIS A 18 13.48 25.49 -7.38
C HIS A 18 13.51 25.81 -5.88
N SER A 19 12.56 25.27 -5.12
CA SER A 19 12.52 25.48 -3.65
C SER A 19 13.66 24.80 -2.90
N LEU A 20 14.24 23.73 -3.45
CA LEU A 20 15.43 23.07 -2.89
C LEU A 20 16.70 23.87 -3.19
N VAL A 21 16.77 24.52 -4.35
CA VAL A 21 17.90 25.37 -4.76
C VAL A 21 17.89 26.70 -4.01
N ASP A 22 16.74 27.36 -3.93
CA ASP A 22 16.57 28.63 -3.20
C ASP A 22 16.88 28.49 -1.69
N ALA A 23 16.69 27.29 -1.12
CA ALA A 23 17.01 27.01 0.27
C ALA A 23 18.52 26.81 0.54
N VAL A 24 19.34 26.56 -0.49
CA VAL A 24 20.76 26.17 -0.37
C VAL A 24 21.69 27.22 -1.02
N GLU A 25 21.34 28.51 -0.87
CA GLU A 25 22.08 29.63 -1.47
C GLU A 25 23.58 29.73 -1.10
N ASN A 26 24.11 28.94 -0.16
CA ASN A 26 25.51 29.08 0.32
C ASN A 26 26.40 27.82 0.26
N ALA A 27 25.93 26.65 -0.17
CA ALA A 27 26.82 25.47 -0.25
C ALA A 27 26.40 24.43 -1.30
N ALA A 28 27.07 24.48 -2.46
CA ALA A 28 27.04 23.44 -3.51
C ALA A 28 25.63 23.01 -4.00
N PRO A 29 24.85 23.90 -4.66
CA PRO A 29 23.52 23.59 -5.20
C PRO A 29 23.49 22.36 -6.11
N GLU A 30 24.53 22.17 -6.94
CA GLU A 30 24.63 20.99 -7.82
C GLU A 30 24.66 19.67 -7.03
N SER A 31 25.36 19.63 -5.90
CA SER A 31 25.47 18.41 -5.09
C SER A 31 24.13 18.04 -4.44
N VAL A 32 23.36 19.04 -4.01
CA VAL A 32 22.01 18.87 -3.45
C VAL A 32 21.05 18.39 -4.53
N MET A 33 21.11 18.99 -5.72
CA MET A 33 20.33 18.58 -6.89
C MET A 33 20.62 17.13 -7.28
N ALA A 34 21.90 16.74 -7.35
CA ALA A 34 22.31 15.37 -7.62
C ALA A 34 21.86 14.39 -6.52
N GLN A 35 21.91 14.81 -5.26
CA GLN A 35 21.43 14.00 -4.14
C GLN A 35 19.90 13.80 -4.19
N ALA A 36 19.14 14.82 -4.58
CA ALA A 36 17.69 14.72 -4.73
C ALA A 36 17.31 13.74 -5.85
N VAL A 37 18.08 13.69 -6.96
CA VAL A 37 17.89 12.67 -8.01
C VAL A 37 18.14 11.25 -7.45
N ARG A 38 19.19 11.06 -6.65
CA ARG A 38 19.47 9.76 -6.00
C ARG A 38 18.40 9.35 -5.00
N GLU A 39 17.78 10.32 -4.31
CA GLU A 39 16.65 10.06 -3.42
C GLU A 39 15.44 9.52 -4.21
N ILE A 40 15.17 10.07 -5.40
CA ILE A 40 14.13 9.56 -6.29
C ILE A 40 14.46 8.16 -6.80
N ASP A 41 15.70 7.89 -7.22
CA ASP A 41 16.09 6.54 -7.66
C ASP A 41 15.92 5.51 -6.53
N THR A 42 16.27 5.89 -5.30
CA THR A 42 16.03 5.07 -4.10
C THR A 42 14.53 4.83 -3.89
N ALA A 43 13.71 5.88 -3.98
CA ALA A 43 12.26 5.75 -3.86
C ALA A 43 11.65 4.84 -4.95
N ILE A 44 12.14 4.92 -6.19
CA ILE A 44 11.73 4.02 -7.28
C ILE A 44 12.08 2.57 -6.95
N ALA A 45 13.27 2.31 -6.42
CA ALA A 45 13.70 0.97 -6.03
C ALA A 45 12.80 0.40 -4.92
N ASP A 46 12.49 1.21 -3.91
CA ASP A 46 11.62 0.81 -2.80
C ASP A 46 10.20 0.50 -3.29
N VAL A 47 9.60 1.36 -4.13
CA VAL A 47 8.27 1.12 -4.70
C VAL A 47 8.24 -0.14 -5.56
N ARG A 48 9.32 -0.45 -6.29
CA ARG A 48 9.46 -1.70 -7.06
C ARG A 48 9.56 -2.94 -6.17
N SER A 49 10.28 -2.85 -5.05
CA SER A 49 10.35 -3.92 -4.05
C SER A 49 8.97 -4.22 -3.48
N ASP A 50 8.21 -3.18 -3.12
CA ASP A 50 6.84 -3.32 -2.63
C ASP A 50 5.90 -3.90 -3.69
N LEU A 51 6.03 -3.46 -4.95
CA LEU A 51 5.28 -4.01 -6.07
C LEU A 51 5.56 -5.52 -6.25
N GLY A 52 6.82 -5.95 -6.12
CA GLY A 52 7.18 -7.37 -6.15
C GLY A 52 6.53 -8.17 -5.02
N THR A 53 6.43 -7.58 -3.83
CA THR A 53 5.75 -8.20 -2.68
C THR A 53 4.25 -8.32 -2.92
N VAL A 54 3.60 -7.26 -3.44
CA VAL A 54 2.17 -7.26 -3.80
C VAL A 54 1.88 -8.32 -4.87
N GLU A 55 2.71 -8.43 -5.91
CA GLU A 55 2.56 -9.45 -6.94
C GLU A 55 2.69 -10.87 -6.39
N ALA A 56 3.68 -11.13 -5.54
CA ALA A 56 3.83 -12.43 -4.90
C ALA A 56 2.58 -12.81 -4.07
N GLN A 57 2.06 -11.86 -3.29
CA GLN A 57 0.83 -12.06 -2.52
C GLN A 57 -0.40 -12.29 -3.40
N ARG A 58 -0.49 -11.57 -4.52
CA ARG A 58 -1.57 -11.72 -5.51
C ARG A 58 -1.54 -13.11 -6.12
N HIS A 59 -0.37 -13.59 -6.53
CA HIS A 59 -0.18 -14.94 -7.06
C HIS A 59 -0.57 -16.02 -6.05
N LEU A 60 -0.14 -15.91 -4.80
CA LEU A 60 -0.51 -16.86 -3.74
C LEU A 60 -2.01 -16.85 -3.45
N THR A 61 -2.63 -15.66 -3.43
CA THR A 61 -4.08 -15.51 -3.20
C THR A 61 -4.89 -16.09 -4.36
N ALA A 62 -4.50 -15.81 -5.61
CA ALA A 62 -5.12 -16.37 -6.79
C ALA A 62 -4.99 -17.91 -6.84
N LYS A 63 -3.81 -18.45 -6.50
CA LYS A 63 -3.61 -19.89 -6.41
C LYS A 63 -4.54 -20.53 -5.38
N ARG A 64 -4.65 -19.93 -4.19
CA ARG A 64 -5.57 -20.40 -3.15
C ARG A 64 -7.02 -20.36 -3.61
N LEU A 65 -7.43 -19.29 -4.29
CA LEU A 65 -8.78 -19.19 -4.86
C LEU A 65 -9.06 -20.37 -5.81
N THR A 66 -8.16 -20.64 -6.75
CA THR A 66 -8.30 -21.78 -7.67
C THR A 66 -8.31 -23.13 -6.94
N GLU A 67 -7.45 -23.32 -5.94
CA GLU A 67 -7.43 -24.55 -5.15
C GLU A 67 -8.73 -24.76 -4.37
N GLU A 68 -9.28 -23.71 -3.74
CA GLU A 68 -10.55 -23.80 -3.01
C GLU A 68 -11.74 -24.00 -3.96
N SER A 69 -11.78 -23.33 -5.12
CA SER A 69 -12.81 -23.57 -6.15
C SER A 69 -12.78 -25.02 -6.66
N GLY A 70 -11.60 -25.58 -6.94
CA GLY A 70 -11.49 -26.98 -7.36
C GLY A 70 -11.91 -27.97 -6.26
N ARG A 71 -11.61 -27.66 -4.98
CA ARG A 71 -12.12 -28.46 -3.84
C ARG A 71 -13.62 -28.36 -3.69
N HIS A 72 -14.21 -27.18 -3.91
CA HIS A 72 -15.65 -26.96 -3.89
C HIS A 72 -16.37 -27.84 -4.92
N GLU A 73 -15.87 -27.88 -6.15
CA GLU A 73 -16.40 -28.73 -7.23
C GLU A 73 -16.28 -30.21 -6.86
N THR A 74 -15.10 -30.65 -6.41
CA THR A 74 -14.84 -32.03 -5.99
C THR A 74 -15.78 -32.46 -4.85
N LEU A 75 -16.01 -31.61 -3.86
CA LEU A 75 -16.93 -31.88 -2.76
C LEU A 75 -18.37 -31.99 -3.24
N GLY A 76 -18.77 -31.20 -4.25
CA GLY A 76 -20.07 -31.31 -4.89
C GLY A 76 -20.29 -32.67 -5.56
N GLU A 77 -19.29 -33.14 -6.32
CA GLU A 77 -19.30 -34.48 -6.93
C GLU A 77 -19.38 -35.58 -5.88
N GLN A 78 -18.55 -35.49 -4.83
CA GLN A 78 -18.55 -36.44 -3.71
C GLN A 78 -19.88 -36.47 -2.95
N ALA A 79 -20.49 -35.31 -2.72
CA ALA A 79 -21.81 -35.22 -2.09
C ALA A 79 -22.88 -35.89 -2.97
N ALA A 80 -22.86 -35.65 -4.28
CA ALA A 80 -23.78 -36.28 -5.22
C ALA A 80 -23.62 -37.81 -5.24
N PHE A 81 -22.39 -38.31 -5.26
CA PHE A 81 -22.09 -39.74 -5.19
C PHE A 81 -22.52 -40.36 -3.85
N ALA A 82 -22.27 -39.69 -2.73
CA ALA A 82 -22.69 -40.17 -1.41
C ALA A 82 -24.23 -40.32 -1.31
N VAL A 83 -24.98 -39.39 -1.90
CA VAL A 83 -26.46 -39.49 -1.99
C VAL A 83 -26.88 -40.71 -2.82
N GLU A 84 -26.22 -41.00 -3.95
CA GLU A 84 -26.51 -42.19 -4.76
C GLU A 84 -26.29 -43.50 -4.01
N GLN A 85 -25.26 -43.53 -3.16
CA GLN A 85 -24.94 -44.69 -2.34
C GLN A 85 -25.79 -44.78 -1.05
N GLY A 86 -26.76 -43.88 -0.87
CA GLY A 86 -27.59 -43.81 0.35
C GLY A 86 -26.83 -43.40 1.61
N ARG A 87 -25.61 -42.85 1.45
CA ARG A 87 -24.73 -42.41 2.54
C ARG A 87 -24.90 -40.93 2.83
N GLU A 88 -26.04 -40.58 3.40
CA GLU A 88 -26.42 -39.19 3.68
C GLU A 88 -25.51 -38.51 4.72
N ASP A 89 -24.92 -39.28 5.63
CA ASP A 89 -23.91 -38.82 6.59
C ASP A 89 -22.69 -38.20 5.90
N LEU A 90 -22.18 -38.87 4.86
CA LEU A 90 -21.06 -38.38 4.07
C LEU A 90 -21.46 -37.19 3.19
N ALA A 91 -22.65 -37.23 2.61
CA ALA A 91 -23.16 -36.12 1.81
C ALA A 91 -23.28 -34.86 2.67
N HIS A 92 -23.79 -34.98 3.90
CA HIS A 92 -23.89 -33.89 4.86
C HIS A 92 -22.51 -33.31 5.20
N ALA A 93 -21.52 -34.16 5.48
CA ALA A 93 -20.15 -33.71 5.76
C ALA A 93 -19.51 -32.98 4.56
N ALA A 94 -19.68 -33.51 3.34
CA ALA A 94 -19.16 -32.89 2.12
C ALA A 94 -19.81 -31.53 1.85
N LEU A 95 -21.14 -31.43 1.96
CA LEU A 95 -21.88 -30.18 1.78
C LEU A 95 -21.55 -29.14 2.87
N GLY A 96 -21.35 -29.57 4.12
CA GLY A 96 -20.88 -28.69 5.19
C GLY A 96 -19.54 -28.05 4.87
N ARG A 97 -18.58 -28.85 4.39
CA ARG A 97 -17.28 -28.32 3.96
C ARG A 97 -17.39 -27.43 2.73
N GLN A 98 -18.29 -27.75 1.80
CA GLN A 98 -18.54 -26.96 0.61
C GLN A 98 -19.06 -25.55 0.97
N ILE A 99 -19.99 -25.45 1.93
CA ILE A 99 -20.50 -24.16 2.44
C ILE A 99 -19.39 -23.35 3.10
N ASP A 100 -18.50 -23.98 3.86
CA ASP A 100 -17.36 -23.26 4.47
C ASP A 100 -16.45 -22.64 3.41
N ILE A 101 -16.19 -23.37 2.33
CA ILE A 101 -15.39 -22.87 1.21
C ILE A 101 -16.10 -21.69 0.54
N GLU A 102 -17.40 -21.79 0.29
CA GLU A 102 -18.18 -20.69 -0.31
C GLU A 102 -18.18 -19.42 0.54
N ALA A 103 -18.12 -19.55 1.87
CA ALA A 103 -17.97 -18.39 2.74
C ALA A 103 -16.59 -17.73 2.61
N GLN A 104 -15.56 -18.48 2.24
CA GLN A 104 -14.18 -18.00 2.08
C GLN A 104 -13.89 -17.42 0.70
N LEU A 105 -14.55 -17.92 -0.37
CA LEU A 105 -14.31 -17.45 -1.74
C LEU A 105 -14.45 -15.91 -1.89
N PRO A 106 -15.51 -15.25 -1.39
CA PRO A 106 -15.64 -13.79 -1.49
C PRO A 106 -14.54 -13.02 -0.76
N VAL A 107 -14.00 -13.58 0.32
CA VAL A 107 -12.89 -12.97 1.08
C VAL A 107 -11.60 -13.04 0.27
N LEU A 108 -11.35 -14.15 -0.42
CA LEU A 108 -10.19 -14.31 -1.31
C LEU A 108 -10.31 -13.41 -2.55
N GLU A 109 -11.52 -13.30 -3.12
CA GLU A 109 -11.81 -12.42 -4.27
C GLU A 109 -11.64 -10.95 -3.92
N SER A 110 -12.22 -10.48 -2.81
CA SER A 110 -12.06 -9.10 -2.35
C SER A 110 -10.59 -8.77 -2.04
N ARG A 111 -9.86 -9.70 -1.43
CA ARG A 111 -8.41 -9.55 -1.22
C ARG A 111 -7.65 -9.44 -2.55
N LEU A 112 -8.02 -10.25 -3.54
CA LEU A 112 -7.40 -10.22 -4.86
C LEU A 112 -7.65 -8.87 -5.56
N ALA A 113 -8.87 -8.33 -5.45
CA ALA A 113 -9.22 -7.02 -5.97
C ALA A 113 -8.44 -5.89 -5.29
N ALA A 114 -8.32 -5.92 -3.96
CA ALA A 114 -7.51 -4.94 -3.22
C ALA A 114 -6.03 -4.98 -3.63
N LEU A 115 -5.45 -6.18 -3.80
CA LEU A 115 -4.07 -6.34 -4.28
C LEU A 115 -3.89 -5.83 -5.72
N ALA A 116 -4.91 -5.95 -6.57
CA ALA A 116 -4.87 -5.39 -7.92
C ALA A 116 -4.91 -3.86 -7.90
N GLU A 117 -5.71 -3.25 -7.03
CA GLU A 117 -5.72 -1.79 -6.83
C GLU A 117 -4.37 -1.29 -6.31
N ASP A 118 -3.80 -1.98 -5.32
CA ASP A 118 -2.47 -1.67 -4.78
C ASP A 118 -1.39 -1.73 -5.85
N ARG A 119 -1.43 -2.76 -6.70
CA ARG A 119 -0.53 -2.90 -7.84
C ARG A 119 -0.63 -1.70 -8.78
N THR A 120 -1.83 -1.34 -9.23
CA THR A 120 -2.04 -0.20 -10.14
C THR A 120 -1.57 1.11 -9.51
N ARG A 121 -1.80 1.30 -8.21
CA ARG A 121 -1.33 2.46 -7.46
C ARG A 121 0.20 2.55 -7.43
N LEU A 122 0.89 1.45 -7.12
CA LEU A 122 2.36 1.41 -7.08
C LEU A 122 2.97 1.59 -8.48
N GLU A 123 2.38 1.00 -9.51
CA GLU A 123 2.76 1.24 -10.92
C GLU A 123 2.64 2.73 -11.27
N GLY A 124 1.54 3.38 -10.87
CA GLY A 124 1.35 4.83 -11.03
C GLY A 124 2.42 5.67 -10.32
N TYR A 125 2.79 5.30 -9.09
CA TYR A 125 3.90 5.96 -8.38
C TYR A 125 5.23 5.79 -9.10
N ILE A 126 5.53 4.61 -9.66
CA ILE A 126 6.75 4.42 -10.46
C ILE A 126 6.74 5.35 -11.66
N THR A 127 5.64 5.44 -12.40
CA THR A 127 5.53 6.33 -13.56
C THR A 127 5.72 7.80 -13.17
N ALA A 128 5.10 8.24 -12.08
CA ALA A 128 5.22 9.61 -11.59
C ALA A 128 6.65 9.95 -11.13
N LEU A 129 7.29 9.06 -10.37
CA LEU A 129 8.68 9.23 -9.92
C LEU A 129 9.65 9.22 -11.09
N GLN A 130 9.44 8.38 -12.10
CA GLN A 130 10.27 8.38 -13.32
C GLN A 130 10.13 9.67 -14.12
N ALA A 131 8.93 10.24 -14.20
CA ALA A 131 8.72 11.54 -14.82
C ALA A 131 9.45 12.64 -14.04
N LYS A 132 9.30 12.65 -12.71
CA LYS A 132 9.98 13.62 -11.84
C LYS A 132 11.50 13.51 -11.92
N ARG A 133 12.04 12.29 -12.02
CA ARG A 133 13.47 12.07 -12.22
C ARG A 133 13.98 12.71 -13.52
N ARG A 134 13.24 12.57 -14.63
CA ARG A 134 13.61 13.19 -15.91
C ARG A 134 13.64 14.71 -15.80
N GLU A 135 12.58 15.30 -15.25
CA GLU A 135 12.49 16.74 -14.97
C GLU A 135 13.69 17.23 -14.15
N MET A 136 14.06 16.51 -13.09
CA MET A 136 15.18 16.90 -12.23
C MET A 136 16.55 16.74 -12.89
N ASN A 137 16.71 15.74 -13.77
CA ASN A 137 17.94 15.60 -14.56
C ASN A 137 18.09 16.72 -15.58
N GLU A 138 17.01 17.08 -16.29
CA GLU A 138 16.99 18.21 -17.23
C GLU A 138 17.35 19.52 -16.51
N ALA A 139 16.72 19.78 -15.36
CA ALA A 139 17.04 20.96 -14.55
C ALA A 139 18.49 20.99 -14.04
N LEU A 140 19.07 19.81 -13.76
CA LEU A 140 20.46 19.69 -13.34
C LEU A 140 21.44 19.92 -14.49
N GLU A 141 21.13 19.44 -15.70
CA GLU A 141 21.90 19.72 -16.91
C GLU A 141 21.86 21.20 -17.29
N ASP A 142 20.69 21.83 -17.22
CA ASP A 142 20.54 23.26 -17.50
C ASP A 142 21.30 24.12 -16.49
N TYR A 143 21.29 23.75 -15.21
CA TYR A 143 22.11 24.40 -14.19
C TYR A 143 23.61 24.30 -14.47
N ARG A 144 24.09 23.11 -14.88
CA ARG A 144 25.50 22.92 -15.28
C ARG A 144 25.89 23.79 -16.45
N ARG A 145 25.07 23.81 -17.51
CA ARG A 145 25.28 24.67 -18.68
C ARG A 145 25.32 26.15 -18.29
N ALA A 146 24.43 26.60 -17.41
CA ALA A 146 24.42 27.98 -16.93
C ALA A 146 25.69 28.34 -16.13
N MET A 147 26.20 27.41 -15.30
CA MET A 147 27.46 27.59 -14.56
C MET A 147 28.67 27.62 -15.49
N GLU A 148 28.73 26.76 -16.51
CA GLU A 148 29.80 26.77 -17.53
C GLU A 148 29.79 28.08 -18.35
N GLN A 149 28.61 28.60 -18.69
CA GLN A 149 28.44 29.89 -19.37
C GLN A 149 28.86 31.07 -18.47
N ARG A 150 28.57 31.03 -17.17
CA ARG A 150 29.07 32.02 -16.20
C ARG A 150 30.59 31.95 -16.05
N ALA A 151 31.17 30.75 -15.99
CA ALA A 151 32.62 30.56 -15.89
C ALA A 151 33.36 31.07 -17.15
N SER A 152 32.79 30.85 -18.34
CA SER A 152 33.36 31.32 -19.61
C SER A 152 33.17 32.81 -19.89
N SER A 153 32.08 33.43 -19.40
CA SER A 153 31.86 34.89 -19.49
C SER A 153 32.68 35.70 -18.46
N THR A 154 33.26 35.06 -17.45
CA THR A 154 34.14 35.71 -16.46
C THR A 154 35.57 35.98 -17.00
N ALA A 155 35.89 35.57 -18.24
CA ALA A 155 37.17 35.88 -18.89
C ALA A 155 37.25 37.29 -19.52
N THR A 156 36.22 38.14 -19.37
CA THR A 156 36.26 39.53 -19.86
C THR A 156 35.50 40.49 -18.94
N SER A 157 35.99 40.69 -17.73
CA SER A 157 35.82 41.97 -17.01
C SER A 157 36.81 42.08 -15.86
N THR A 158 37.92 42.77 -16.12
CA THR A 158 38.80 43.30 -15.09
C THR A 158 38.14 44.50 -14.41
N GLY A 159 37.69 44.30 -13.17
CA GLY A 159 37.95 45.17 -12.01
C GLY A 159 37.41 46.60 -11.99
N SER A 160 36.50 46.86 -11.04
CA SER A 160 36.65 48.02 -10.14
C SER A 160 35.94 47.74 -8.81
N SER A 161 36.71 47.77 -7.73
CA SER A 161 36.28 47.50 -6.35
C SER A 161 35.65 48.74 -5.71
N ARG A 162 34.69 48.54 -4.80
CA ARG A 162 34.35 49.52 -3.75
C ARG A 162 33.97 48.80 -2.45
N PRO A 163 34.57 49.12 -1.29
CA PRO A 163 34.26 48.50 0.00
C PRO A 163 33.34 49.37 0.90
N GLY A 164 32.63 48.70 1.82
CA GLY A 164 31.73 49.25 2.86
C GLY A 164 30.28 48.83 2.58
N GLU A 165 29.53 48.13 3.44
CA GLU A 165 29.21 48.47 4.83
C GLU A 165 28.66 47.22 5.59
N SER A 166 28.61 47.33 6.92
CA SER A 166 28.63 46.28 7.94
C SER A 166 27.36 45.46 8.19
N VAL A 167 27.61 44.28 8.75
CA VAL A 167 26.74 43.42 9.57
C VAL A 167 25.97 44.20 10.64
N HIS A 168 24.64 44.32 10.51
CA HIS A 168 23.71 44.28 11.64
C HIS A 168 22.28 44.01 11.14
N ASP A 169 21.52 43.26 11.93
CA ASP A 169 20.09 42.93 11.81
C ASP A 169 19.70 41.77 10.87
N ARG A 170 19.69 40.55 11.44
CA ARG A 170 18.45 39.83 11.83
C ARG A 170 18.70 38.31 11.88
N ALA A 171 19.51 37.89 12.85
CA ALA A 171 19.41 36.55 13.42
C ALA A 171 18.55 36.68 14.68
N ASP A 172 17.30 36.22 14.62
CA ASP A 172 16.49 35.89 15.81
C ASP A 172 15.13 35.29 15.41
N ARG A 173 15.06 33.95 15.35
CA ARG A 173 14.23 33.14 16.27
C ARG A 173 14.19 31.67 15.85
N ALA A 174 14.82 30.86 16.68
CA ALA A 174 14.53 29.44 16.82
C ALA A 174 13.16 29.25 17.49
N GLY A 175 12.47 28.16 17.12
CA GLY A 175 11.18 27.79 17.71
C GLY A 175 10.91 26.31 17.55
N ALA A 176 11.69 25.49 18.24
CA ALA A 176 11.38 24.07 18.46
C ALA A 176 10.95 23.86 19.92
N ALA A 177 9.95 22.98 20.06
CA ALA A 177 9.40 22.37 21.28
C ALA A 177 8.42 23.21 22.11
N PHE A 178 7.15 22.78 22.13
CA PHE A 178 6.53 22.17 23.33
C PHE A 178 5.17 21.47 23.03
N ASP A 179 4.96 20.34 23.72
CA ASP A 179 3.71 19.62 24.06
C ASP A 179 2.77 19.07 22.97
N ARG A 180 2.38 17.79 22.88
CA ARG A 180 2.39 16.61 23.77
C ARG A 180 2.05 16.89 25.24
N ILE A 181 0.77 16.99 25.54
CA ILE A 181 0.07 16.28 26.64
C ILE A 181 -1.44 16.61 26.55
N PHE A 182 -2.26 15.66 27.03
CA PHE A 182 -3.73 15.66 27.17
C PHE A 182 -4.50 15.19 25.91
N GLN A 183 -4.79 13.89 25.71
CA GLN A 183 -5.29 12.88 26.65
C GLN A 183 -6.58 13.31 27.36
N ARG A 184 -7.69 13.33 26.60
CA ARG A 184 -9.05 13.10 27.10
C ARG A 184 -9.99 12.83 25.92
N GLN A 185 -10.86 11.82 26.08
CA GLN A 185 -11.76 11.22 25.07
C GLN A 185 -11.02 10.30 24.10
N THR A 186 -10.86 9.02 24.42
CA THR A 186 -11.95 8.05 24.28
C THR A 186 -12.03 7.15 25.52
N GLY A 187 -12.97 7.48 26.40
CA GLY A 187 -13.39 6.55 27.44
C GLY A 187 -14.02 5.34 26.77
N LEU A 188 -13.42 4.17 26.95
CA LEU A 188 -14.09 2.89 26.76
C LEU A 188 -13.74 2.02 27.97
N SER A 189 -14.68 2.02 28.92
CA SER A 189 -14.79 1.04 29.99
C SER A 189 -14.87 -0.37 29.42
N GLY A 190 -14.34 -1.32 30.19
CA GLY A 190 -14.28 -2.73 29.82
C GLY A 190 -15.64 -3.40 29.64
N THR A 191 -15.62 -4.46 28.84
CA THR A 191 -16.73 -5.39 28.67
C THR A 191 -16.33 -6.78 29.18
N ARG A 192 -16.33 -6.95 30.51
CA ARG A 192 -16.52 -8.30 31.09
C ARG A 192 -17.99 -8.67 30.91
N GLY A 193 -18.30 -9.19 29.74
CA GLY A 193 -19.63 -9.61 29.28
C GLY A 193 -19.60 -10.26 27.88
N ALA A 194 -18.58 -9.94 27.06
CA ALA A 194 -18.47 -10.38 25.67
C ALA A 194 -18.25 -11.89 25.46
N HIS A 195 -17.93 -12.68 26.49
CA HIS A 195 -17.64 -14.11 26.32
C HIS A 195 -18.88 -15.00 26.31
N ALA A 196 -19.96 -14.62 27.01
CA ALA A 196 -21.21 -15.39 27.01
C ALA A 196 -22.00 -15.18 25.71
N ASP A 197 -22.06 -13.93 25.23
CA ASP A 197 -22.71 -13.57 23.97
C ASP A 197 -22.00 -14.21 22.77
N ALA A 198 -20.66 -14.30 22.79
CA ALA A 198 -19.89 -14.93 21.71
C ALA A 198 -20.20 -16.44 21.56
N ALA A 199 -20.42 -17.16 22.66
CA ALA A 199 -20.76 -18.58 22.62
C ALA A 199 -22.16 -18.82 22.06
N GLN A 200 -23.14 -18.00 22.47
CA GLN A 200 -24.52 -18.06 21.96
C GLN A 200 -24.60 -17.68 20.48
N LEU A 201 -23.81 -16.70 20.04
CA LEU A 201 -23.71 -16.33 18.62
C LEU A 201 -23.08 -17.46 17.78
N ALA A 202 -22.03 -18.11 18.29
CA ALA A 202 -21.41 -19.26 17.61
C ALA A 202 -22.37 -20.46 17.50
N GLU A 203 -23.22 -20.67 18.50
CA GLU A 203 -24.28 -21.70 18.46
C GLU A 203 -25.32 -21.39 17.39
N LEU A 204 -25.76 -20.13 17.28
CA LEU A 204 -26.67 -19.68 16.22
C LEU A 204 -26.06 -19.82 14.82
N GLU A 205 -24.78 -19.49 14.66
CA GLU A 205 -24.07 -19.69 13.39
C GLU A 205 -24.00 -21.18 13.02
N THR A 206 -23.76 -22.06 13.99
CA THR A 206 -23.75 -23.51 13.80
C THR A 206 -25.12 -24.01 13.35
N LEU A 207 -26.20 -23.60 14.03
CA LEU A 207 -27.57 -23.97 13.66
C LEU A 207 -27.96 -23.46 12.26
N SER A 208 -27.60 -22.23 11.92
CA SER A 208 -27.82 -21.67 10.59
C SER A 208 -27.08 -22.46 9.51
N ARG A 209 -25.84 -22.85 9.80
CA ARG A 209 -25.01 -23.69 8.91
C ARG A 209 -25.66 -25.06 8.70
N ASP A 210 -26.06 -25.75 9.76
CA ASP A 210 -26.68 -27.07 9.67
C ASP A 210 -28.00 -27.03 8.88
N ASN A 211 -28.81 -25.99 9.08
CA ASN A 211 -30.03 -25.79 8.27
C ASN A 211 -29.72 -25.61 6.78
N ARG A 212 -28.69 -24.82 6.43
CA ARG A 212 -28.26 -24.64 5.02
C ARG A 212 -27.75 -25.95 4.40
N VAL A 213 -27.04 -26.78 5.18
CA VAL A 213 -26.61 -28.11 4.72
C VAL A 213 -27.84 -28.99 4.44
N ALA A 214 -28.80 -29.02 5.36
CA ALA A 214 -30.02 -29.81 5.22
C ALA A 214 -30.85 -29.40 3.99
N GLU A 215 -31.02 -28.09 3.76
CA GLU A 215 -31.71 -27.55 2.57
C GLU A 215 -31.02 -28.00 1.26
N ARG A 216 -29.69 -27.91 1.19
CA ARG A 216 -28.94 -28.34 0.01
C ARG A 216 -29.02 -29.85 -0.22
N LEU A 217 -28.95 -30.65 0.84
CA LEU A 217 -29.12 -32.10 0.74
C LEU A 217 -30.51 -32.45 0.18
N ALA A 218 -31.55 -31.74 0.65
CA ALA A 218 -32.91 -31.92 0.14
C ALA A 218 -33.03 -31.54 -1.35
N GLN A 219 -32.42 -30.43 -1.77
CA GLN A 219 -32.38 -30.01 -3.19
C GLN A 219 -31.65 -31.03 -4.08
N LEU A 220 -30.47 -31.51 -3.64
CA LEU A 220 -29.70 -32.55 -4.34
C LEU A 220 -30.51 -33.84 -4.55
N LYS A 221 -31.28 -34.24 -3.53
CA LYS A 221 -32.17 -35.42 -3.61
C LYS A 221 -33.37 -35.17 -4.52
N ALA A 222 -33.95 -33.96 -4.50
CA ALA A 222 -35.09 -33.60 -5.33
C ALA A 222 -34.72 -33.54 -6.82
N GLY A 223 -33.51 -33.10 -7.16
CA GLY A 223 -33.02 -33.07 -8.54
C GLY A 223 -32.66 -34.43 -9.16
N LYS A 224 -32.66 -35.51 -8.36
CA LYS A 224 -32.39 -36.89 -8.83
C LYS A 224 -33.65 -37.76 -8.95
N ARG A 225 -34.83 -37.25 -8.56
CA ARG A 225 -36.13 -37.91 -8.78
C ARG A 225 -36.66 -37.57 -10.17
#